data_AF-A0A958QA29-F1
#
_entry.id   AF-A0A958QA29-F1
#
_cell.length_a   1.000
_cell.length_b   1.000
_cell.length_c   1.000
_cell.angle_alpha   90.00
_cell.angle_beta   90.00
_cell.angle_gamma   90.00
#
_symmetry.space_group_name_H-M   'P 1'
#
loop_
_entity.id
_entity.type
_entity.pdbx_description
1 polymer ?
#
loop_
_entity_poly.entity_id
_entity_poly.type
_entity_poly.pdbx_seq_one_letter_code
_entity_poly.pdbx_strand_id
1 'polypeptide(L)'
;EKLLQIGKKVAIVDFDFETQDLSRFLQSKPFVNDPLQLMLEQSRPITEEFVAQALSPVWNDEQQLLCMSPAPEAEELYAANSSYSRSFLSIFQVLDGGFDAVVVDSGSARGSLLRTLYRIADTVVFAINNDPATLYASADRLSKARAWMSVGADLVILENASMKSGLSQRILRHEFSRAVQLDDEQWLSEAVPFCPRAARWPGSGATMVTLGRPQVSKAFDQLVERLGFQSQRERNAKIKLFKRIKKPAIEHHDGRTEEDNGNNKNVIYLIDQNRGSQDSQEPALSADDLSEVVQEVVLSEQQLNTNDFSMDLDEVVSEVAFESDQRAKTVRGSLA
;
A
#
# COMPACT_ATOMS: atom_id res chain seq x y z
N GLU A 1 -14.07 4.30 -4.96
CA GLU A 1 -14.92 5.04 -5.93
C GLU A 1 -14.16 5.56 -7.14
N LYS A 2 -13.18 6.46 -7.02
CA LYS A 2 -12.51 7.03 -8.22
C LYS A 2 -11.91 5.98 -9.16
N LEU A 3 -11.30 4.93 -8.61
CA LEU A 3 -10.84 3.77 -9.39
C LEU A 3 -11.97 3.06 -10.14
N LEU A 4 -13.15 2.94 -9.54
CA LEU A 4 -14.33 2.32 -10.16
C LEU A 4 -14.89 3.19 -11.29
N GLN A 5 -14.87 4.52 -11.11
CA GLN A 5 -15.29 5.47 -12.14
C GLN A 5 -14.44 5.37 -13.44
N ILE A 6 -13.22 4.84 -13.34
CA ILE A 6 -12.34 4.54 -14.49
C ILE A 6 -12.33 3.04 -14.86
N GLY A 7 -13.27 2.26 -14.34
CA GLY A 7 -13.52 0.87 -14.71
C GLY A 7 -12.57 -0.16 -14.08
N LYS A 8 -11.93 0.17 -12.95
CA LYS A 8 -11.01 -0.74 -12.26
C LYS A 8 -11.75 -1.64 -11.29
N LYS A 9 -11.33 -2.91 -11.20
CA LYS A 9 -11.76 -3.85 -10.17
C LYS A 9 -10.83 -3.72 -8.95
N VAL A 10 -11.38 -3.43 -7.79
CA VAL A 10 -10.64 -3.08 -6.58
C VAL A 10 -11.00 -4.01 -5.42
N ALA A 11 -9.98 -4.53 -4.74
CA ALA A 11 -10.11 -5.15 -3.43
C ALA A 11 -9.63 -4.17 -2.36
N ILE A 12 -10.41 -4.00 -1.31
CA ILE A 12 -10.02 -3.27 -0.10
C ILE A 12 -9.76 -4.30 1.00
N VAL A 13 -8.66 -4.17 1.73
CA VAL A 13 -8.35 -5.03 2.89
C VAL A 13 -8.23 -4.16 4.12
N ASP A 14 -9.05 -4.44 5.12
CA ASP A 14 -9.13 -3.70 6.38
C ASP A 14 -8.34 -4.44 7.47
N PHE A 15 -7.19 -3.88 7.90
CA PHE A 15 -6.40 -4.41 9.02
C PHE A 15 -6.74 -3.74 10.36
N ASP A 16 -7.86 -3.02 10.46
CA ASP A 16 -8.33 -2.50 11.74
C ASP A 16 -9.08 -3.58 12.53
N PHE A 17 -8.34 -4.57 13.06
CA PHE A 17 -8.90 -5.71 13.79
C PHE A 17 -9.71 -5.31 15.03
N GLU A 18 -9.36 -4.18 15.65
CA GLU A 18 -9.95 -3.70 16.90
C GLU A 18 -11.28 -2.97 16.67
N THR A 19 -11.28 -1.89 15.86
CA THR A 19 -12.47 -1.04 15.70
C THR A 19 -13.29 -1.41 14.46
N GLN A 20 -12.63 -1.99 13.45
CA GLN A 20 -13.23 -2.37 12.17
C GLN A 20 -13.92 -1.18 11.49
N ASP A 21 -13.37 0.03 11.69
CA ASP A 21 -14.04 1.27 11.30
C ASP A 21 -14.25 1.34 9.79
N LEU A 22 -13.27 0.94 8.98
CA LEU A 22 -13.38 1.01 7.52
C LEU A 22 -14.51 0.11 7.01
N SER A 23 -14.49 -1.18 7.34
CA SER A 23 -15.55 -2.12 6.94
C SER A 23 -16.93 -1.71 7.46
N ARG A 24 -17.04 -1.16 8.68
CA ARG A 24 -18.28 -0.60 9.24
C ARG A 24 -18.75 0.64 8.47
N PHE A 25 -17.85 1.55 8.14
CA PHE A 25 -18.17 2.79 7.42
C PHE A 25 -18.62 2.51 6.00
N LEU A 26 -18.02 1.49 5.37
CA LEU A 26 -18.41 0.95 4.07
C LEU A 26 -19.69 0.12 4.13
N GLN A 27 -20.16 -0.24 5.33
CA GLN A 27 -21.29 -1.16 5.54
C GLN A 27 -21.08 -2.55 4.90
N SER A 28 -19.82 -2.96 4.73
CA SER A 28 -19.46 -4.28 4.22
C SER A 28 -19.81 -5.34 5.27
N LYS A 29 -20.62 -6.33 4.90
CA LYS A 29 -21.04 -7.41 5.79
C LYS A 29 -20.54 -8.76 5.28
N PRO A 30 -20.08 -9.67 6.17
CA PRO A 30 -20.07 -9.54 7.64
C PRO A 30 -18.92 -8.65 8.15
N PHE A 31 -19.11 -8.02 9.32
CA PHE A 31 -18.07 -7.20 9.96
C PHE A 31 -16.91 -8.06 10.52
N VAL A 32 -17.20 -9.32 10.83
CA VAL A 32 -16.22 -10.33 11.25
C VAL A 32 -16.11 -11.37 10.14
N ASN A 33 -14.88 -11.66 9.73
CA ASN A 33 -14.60 -12.49 8.57
C ASN A 33 -14.17 -13.92 8.97
N ASP A 34 -15.14 -14.78 9.28
CA ASP A 34 -14.88 -16.19 9.62
C ASP A 34 -14.12 -16.94 8.50
N PRO A 35 -14.42 -16.75 7.19
CA PRO A 35 -13.61 -17.36 6.12
C PRO A 35 -12.14 -16.97 6.17
N LEU A 36 -11.82 -15.70 6.44
CA LEU A 36 -10.45 -15.24 6.61
C LEU A 36 -9.79 -15.91 7.83
N GLN A 37 -10.49 -15.97 8.96
CA GLN A 37 -9.97 -16.64 10.17
C GLN A 37 -9.57 -18.09 9.88
N LEU A 38 -10.44 -18.86 9.21
CA LEU A 38 -10.16 -20.26 8.88
C LEU A 38 -8.93 -20.44 7.98
N MET A 39 -8.65 -19.47 7.10
CA MET A 39 -7.43 -19.46 6.30
C MET A 39 -6.19 -19.09 7.13
N LEU A 40 -6.30 -18.12 8.03
CA LEU A 40 -5.21 -17.72 8.92
C LEU A 40 -4.82 -18.86 9.88
N GLU A 41 -5.81 -19.55 10.44
CA GLU A 41 -5.64 -20.75 11.28
C GLU A 41 -5.24 -22.01 10.48
N GLN A 42 -5.06 -21.91 9.16
CA GLN A 42 -4.69 -23.02 8.27
C GLN A 42 -5.70 -24.19 8.28
N SER A 43 -6.91 -23.95 8.78
CA SER A 43 -8.02 -24.90 8.73
C SER A 43 -8.66 -24.99 7.34
N ARG A 44 -8.41 -23.99 6.48
CA ARG A 44 -8.75 -24.01 5.05
C ARG A 44 -7.55 -23.60 4.20
N PRO A 45 -7.38 -24.19 3.01
CA PRO A 45 -6.30 -23.81 2.11
C PRO A 45 -6.56 -22.41 1.53
N ILE A 46 -5.48 -21.68 1.25
CA ILE A 46 -5.57 -20.38 0.60
C ILE A 46 -5.65 -20.61 -0.90
N THR A 47 -6.87 -20.48 -1.45
CA THR A 47 -7.17 -20.64 -2.87
C THR A 47 -8.04 -19.48 -3.34
N GLU A 48 -8.15 -19.27 -4.66
CA GLU A 48 -9.03 -18.24 -5.24
C GLU A 48 -10.47 -18.33 -4.70
N GLU A 49 -11.02 -19.54 -4.59
CA GLU A 49 -12.37 -19.77 -4.11
C GLU A 49 -12.55 -19.33 -2.65
N PHE A 50 -11.61 -19.71 -1.76
CA PHE A 50 -11.72 -19.37 -0.35
C PHE A 50 -11.42 -17.89 -0.07
N VAL A 51 -10.49 -17.29 -0.82
CA VAL A 51 -10.25 -15.84 -0.74
C VAL A 51 -11.49 -15.07 -1.23
N ALA A 52 -12.16 -15.54 -2.29
CA ALA A 52 -13.42 -14.95 -2.73
C ALA A 52 -14.54 -15.04 -1.68
N GLN A 53 -14.59 -16.12 -0.88
CA GLN A 53 -15.53 -16.23 0.25
C GLN A 53 -15.25 -15.23 1.38
N ALA A 54 -14.00 -14.77 1.52
CA ALA A 54 -13.61 -13.75 2.48
C ALA A 54 -13.84 -12.31 1.98
N LEU A 55 -14.34 -12.14 0.76
CA LEU A 55 -14.60 -10.84 0.14
C LEU A 55 -16.09 -10.56 0.10
N SER A 56 -16.46 -9.34 0.50
CA SER A 56 -17.85 -8.88 0.52
C SER A 56 -18.01 -7.62 -0.35
N PRO A 57 -19.06 -7.51 -1.17
CA PRO A 57 -19.30 -6.31 -1.96
C PRO A 57 -19.56 -5.11 -1.04
N VAL A 58 -18.95 -3.96 -1.35
CA VAL A 58 -19.14 -2.73 -0.57
C VAL A 58 -20.51 -2.11 -0.82
N TRP A 59 -21.00 -2.17 -2.06
CA TRP A 59 -22.33 -1.69 -2.42
C TRP A 59 -23.15 -2.81 -3.03
N ASN A 60 -24.47 -2.78 -2.81
CA ASN A 60 -25.39 -3.72 -3.42
C ASN A 60 -25.22 -3.65 -4.94
N ASP A 61 -24.99 -4.81 -5.56
CA ASP A 61 -24.85 -5.03 -7.00
C ASP A 61 -23.51 -4.63 -7.66
N GLU A 62 -22.52 -4.14 -6.90
CA GLU A 62 -21.21 -3.76 -7.47
C GLU A 62 -20.11 -4.77 -7.12
N GLN A 63 -19.87 -5.72 -8.05
CA GLN A 63 -18.79 -6.72 -7.95
C GLN A 63 -17.39 -6.14 -8.23
N GLN A 64 -17.31 -4.86 -8.60
CA GLN A 64 -16.05 -4.18 -8.90
C GLN A 64 -15.36 -3.64 -7.65
N LEU A 65 -16.06 -3.51 -6.53
CA LEU A 65 -15.48 -3.09 -5.26
C LEU A 65 -15.81 -4.11 -4.17
N LEU A 66 -14.82 -4.92 -3.84
CA LEU A 66 -14.94 -5.89 -2.75
C LEU A 66 -14.09 -5.44 -1.56
N CYS A 67 -14.55 -5.74 -0.36
CA CYS A 67 -13.87 -5.48 0.90
C CYS A 67 -13.68 -6.80 1.65
N MET A 68 -12.44 -7.04 2.06
CA MET A 68 -12.07 -8.06 3.03
C MET A 68 -12.11 -7.39 4.40
N SER A 69 -13.17 -7.63 5.16
CA SER A 69 -13.24 -7.24 6.57
C SER A 69 -12.21 -8.01 7.39
N PRO A 70 -11.77 -7.46 8.53
CA PRO A 70 -10.78 -8.11 9.37
C PRO A 70 -11.29 -9.45 9.93
N ALA A 71 -10.35 -10.37 10.19
CA ALA A 71 -10.61 -11.54 11.02
C ALA A 71 -10.89 -11.10 12.48
N PRO A 72 -11.49 -11.95 13.33
CA PRO A 72 -11.51 -11.69 14.76
C PRO A 72 -10.12 -11.37 15.30
N GLU A 73 -10.05 -10.43 16.24
CA GLU A 73 -8.79 -10.12 16.91
C GLU A 73 -8.25 -11.34 17.65
N ALA A 74 -6.97 -11.62 17.44
CA ALA A 74 -6.23 -12.74 18.01
C ALA A 74 -4.79 -12.29 18.34
N GLU A 75 -4.19 -12.80 19.42
CA GLU A 75 -2.83 -12.43 19.84
C GLU A 75 -1.79 -12.76 18.76
N GLU A 76 -2.04 -13.83 18.00
CA GLU A 76 -1.23 -14.29 16.89
C GLU A 76 -1.11 -13.27 15.76
N LEU A 77 -2.02 -12.29 15.63
CA LEU A 77 -1.88 -11.20 14.65
C LEU A 77 -0.68 -10.29 14.94
N TYR A 78 -0.25 -10.24 16.19
CA TYR A 78 0.80 -9.34 16.67
C TYR A 78 2.11 -10.07 16.97
N ALA A 79 2.08 -11.40 17.03
CA ALA A 79 3.24 -12.23 17.33
C ALA A 79 4.25 -12.24 16.17
N ALA A 80 5.54 -11.99 16.48
CA ALA A 80 6.60 -11.93 15.48
C ALA A 80 6.79 -13.26 14.72
N ASN A 81 6.57 -14.38 15.39
CA ASN A 81 6.69 -15.75 14.87
C ASN A 81 5.36 -16.32 14.34
N SER A 82 4.34 -15.49 14.12
CA SER A 82 3.05 -15.94 13.61
C SER A 82 3.12 -16.38 12.15
N SER A 83 2.46 -17.49 11.85
CA SER A 83 2.24 -17.94 10.47
C SER A 83 1.32 -17.01 9.69
N TYR A 84 0.60 -16.10 10.36
CA TYR A 84 -0.38 -15.23 9.73
C TYR A 84 0.23 -14.30 8.68
N SER A 85 1.46 -13.83 8.88
CA SER A 85 2.15 -13.02 7.86
C SER A 85 2.32 -13.79 6.55
N ARG A 86 2.65 -15.08 6.60
CA ARG A 86 2.74 -15.94 5.41
C ARG A 86 1.37 -16.20 4.79
N SER A 87 0.35 -16.44 5.62
CA SER A 87 -1.02 -16.58 5.13
C SER A 87 -1.50 -15.33 4.40
N PHE A 88 -1.23 -14.13 4.95
CA PHE A 88 -1.55 -12.88 4.27
C PHE A 88 -0.79 -12.70 2.96
N LEU A 89 0.50 -13.06 2.87
CA LEU A 89 1.24 -13.04 1.60
C LEU A 89 0.56 -13.88 0.52
N SER A 90 0.17 -15.12 0.85
CA SER A 90 -0.54 -16.00 -0.08
C SER A 90 -1.91 -15.42 -0.47
N ILE A 91 -2.63 -14.79 0.48
CA ILE A 91 -3.90 -14.12 0.19
C ILE A 91 -3.68 -12.94 -0.77
N PHE A 92 -2.65 -12.11 -0.53
CA PHE A 92 -2.33 -10.98 -1.39
C PHE A 92 -1.93 -11.41 -2.79
N GLN A 93 -1.23 -12.53 -2.95
CA GLN A 93 -0.93 -13.07 -4.28
C GLN A 93 -2.21 -13.45 -5.05
N VAL A 94 -3.19 -14.05 -4.37
CA VAL A 94 -4.50 -14.35 -4.96
C VAL A 94 -5.27 -13.07 -5.32
N LEU A 95 -5.27 -12.08 -4.43
CA LEU A 95 -5.91 -10.79 -4.69
C LEU A 95 -5.23 -10.05 -5.86
N ASP A 96 -3.90 -10.07 -5.91
CA ASP A 96 -3.12 -9.46 -6.97
C ASP A 96 -3.47 -10.09 -8.32
N GLY A 97 -3.63 -11.42 -8.42
CA GLY A 97 -4.08 -12.06 -9.66
C GLY A 97 -5.53 -11.73 -10.07
N GLY A 98 -6.38 -11.32 -9.13
CA GLY A 98 -7.83 -11.19 -9.33
C GLY A 98 -8.36 -9.76 -9.48
N PHE A 99 -7.56 -8.73 -9.20
CA PHE A 99 -7.99 -7.32 -9.10
C PHE A 99 -7.00 -6.38 -9.78
N ASP A 100 -7.47 -5.28 -10.35
CA ASP A 100 -6.60 -4.24 -10.91
C ASP A 100 -5.84 -3.46 -9.82
N ALA A 101 -6.40 -3.40 -8.61
CA ALA A 101 -5.83 -2.69 -7.47
C ALA A 101 -6.22 -3.38 -6.16
N VAL A 102 -5.26 -3.52 -5.26
CA VAL A 102 -5.49 -3.95 -3.89
C VAL A 102 -5.14 -2.79 -2.96
N VAL A 103 -6.11 -2.28 -2.21
CA VAL A 103 -5.92 -1.15 -1.29
C VAL A 103 -5.98 -1.68 0.14
N VAL A 104 -4.90 -1.51 0.87
CA VAL A 104 -4.74 -2.00 2.24
C VAL A 104 -4.81 -0.82 3.20
N ASP A 105 -5.79 -0.83 4.11
CA ASP A 105 -5.77 0.05 5.28
C ASP A 105 -4.94 -0.62 6.37
N SER A 106 -3.77 -0.06 6.67
CA SER A 106 -2.83 -0.61 7.65
C SER A 106 -3.07 -0.11 9.07
N GLY A 107 -4.21 0.54 9.35
CA GLY A 107 -4.45 1.31 10.56
C GLY A 107 -4.02 0.65 11.88
N SER A 108 -4.28 -0.66 12.04
CA SER A 108 -3.95 -1.42 13.26
C SER A 108 -2.95 -2.57 13.02
N ALA A 109 -2.36 -2.64 11.82
CA ALA A 109 -1.28 -3.58 11.55
C ALA A 109 -0.02 -3.15 12.34
N ARG A 110 0.63 -4.12 13.00
CA ARG A 110 1.82 -3.90 13.85
C ARG A 110 2.89 -4.96 13.59
N GLY A 111 4.07 -4.79 14.18
CA GLY A 111 5.10 -5.84 14.22
C GLY A 111 5.49 -6.40 12.85
N SER A 112 5.61 -7.73 12.74
CA SER A 112 6.03 -8.45 11.52
C SER A 112 5.03 -8.29 10.37
N LEU A 113 3.74 -8.23 10.66
CA LEU A 113 2.68 -8.07 9.67
C LEU A 113 2.79 -6.71 8.98
N LEU A 114 2.92 -5.62 9.74
CA LEU A 114 3.09 -4.28 9.17
C LEU A 114 4.33 -4.20 8.27
N ARG A 115 5.46 -4.78 8.69
CA ARG A 115 6.68 -4.83 7.87
C ARG A 115 6.47 -5.61 6.58
N THR A 116 5.73 -6.71 6.65
CA THR A 116 5.38 -7.51 5.48
C THR A 116 4.56 -6.69 4.48
N LEU A 117 3.55 -5.95 4.96
CA LEU A 117 2.76 -5.04 4.13
C LEU A 117 3.62 -3.98 3.42
N TYR A 118 4.57 -3.37 4.14
CA TYR A 118 5.50 -2.40 3.56
C TYR A 118 6.41 -3.00 2.49
N ARG A 119 6.83 -4.26 2.65
CA ARG A 119 7.71 -4.95 1.70
C ARG A 119 7.00 -5.34 0.41
N ILE A 120 5.72 -5.69 0.47
CA ILE A 120 4.96 -6.12 -0.71
C ILE A 120 4.22 -4.98 -1.42
N ALA A 121 4.07 -3.82 -0.79
CA ALA A 121 3.40 -2.69 -1.41
C ALA A 121 4.22 -2.13 -2.58
N ASP A 122 3.57 -1.95 -3.73
CA ASP A 122 4.15 -1.22 -4.87
C ASP A 122 4.15 0.29 -4.61
N THR A 123 3.18 0.77 -3.85
CA THR A 123 3.08 2.18 -3.47
C THR A 123 2.56 2.32 -2.06
N VAL A 124 3.26 3.12 -1.26
CA VAL A 124 2.83 3.51 0.08
C VAL A 124 2.26 4.93 0.00
N VAL A 125 0.98 5.06 0.32
CA VAL A 125 0.32 6.35 0.53
C VAL A 125 0.39 6.66 2.02
N PHE A 126 1.33 7.52 2.41
CA PHE A 126 1.51 7.94 3.79
C PHE A 126 0.70 9.21 4.06
N ALA A 127 -0.40 9.07 4.78
CA ALA A 127 -1.31 10.19 5.07
C ALA A 127 -0.88 10.92 6.35
N ILE A 128 -0.68 12.23 6.23
CA ILE A 128 -0.34 13.10 7.35
C ILE A 128 -1.45 14.13 7.58
N ASN A 129 -1.60 14.53 8.84
CA ASN A 129 -2.52 15.59 9.23
C ASN A 129 -1.79 16.94 9.27
N ASN A 130 -2.53 18.04 9.13
CA ASN A 130 -1.99 19.39 9.33
C ASN A 130 -1.96 19.82 10.81
N ASP A 131 -2.01 18.87 11.74
CA ASP A 131 -1.87 19.11 13.18
C ASP A 131 -0.39 19.18 13.58
N PRO A 132 0.11 20.34 14.06
CA PRO A 132 1.49 20.47 14.51
C PRO A 132 1.87 19.47 15.61
N ALA A 133 0.93 19.03 16.45
CA ALA A 133 1.19 18.05 17.51
C ALA A 133 1.56 16.66 16.97
N THR A 134 1.08 16.32 15.78
CA THR A 134 1.29 15.00 15.15
C THR A 134 2.47 14.98 14.17
N LEU A 135 3.07 16.14 13.88
CA LEU A 135 4.05 16.29 12.80
C LEU A 135 5.28 15.40 12.99
N TYR A 136 5.94 15.52 14.15
CA TYR A 136 7.18 14.79 14.43
C TYR A 136 6.93 13.30 14.69
N ALA A 137 5.78 12.94 15.26
CA ALA A 137 5.37 11.55 15.37
C ALA A 137 5.17 10.91 13.97
N SER A 138 4.60 11.67 13.03
CA SER A 138 4.44 11.22 11.64
C SER A 138 5.79 11.09 10.95
N ALA A 139 6.74 11.98 11.24
CA ALA A 139 8.08 11.96 10.68
C ALA A 139 8.89 10.74 11.18
N ASP A 140 8.82 10.44 12.47
CA ASP A 140 9.43 9.23 13.05
C ASP A 140 8.82 7.95 12.45
N ARG A 141 7.48 7.87 12.37
CA ARG A 141 6.78 6.73 11.77
C ARG A 141 7.18 6.53 10.30
N LEU A 142 7.22 7.60 9.51
CA LEU A 142 7.64 7.51 8.11
C LEU A 142 9.11 7.10 7.97
N SER A 143 9.99 7.57 8.85
CA SER A 143 11.41 7.17 8.82
C SER A 143 11.57 5.67 9.03
N LYS A 144 10.79 5.08 9.95
CA LYS A 144 10.73 3.63 10.18
C LYS A 144 10.11 2.89 8.99
N ALA A 145 8.99 3.39 8.47
CA ALA A 145 8.31 2.83 7.31
C ALA A 145 9.23 2.73 6.09
N ARG A 146 9.97 3.81 5.77
CA ARG A 146 10.94 3.83 4.65
C ARG A 146 12.01 2.74 4.76
N ALA A 147 12.42 2.37 5.97
CA ALA A 147 13.39 1.29 6.18
C ALA A 147 12.81 -0.11 5.92
N TRP A 148 11.49 -0.25 5.86
CA TRP A 148 10.80 -1.52 5.60
C TRP A 148 10.26 -1.65 4.17
N MET A 149 10.16 -0.53 3.45
CA MET A 149 9.71 -0.51 2.06
C MET A 149 10.66 -1.29 1.14
N SER A 150 10.10 -1.90 0.09
CA SER A 150 10.92 -2.47 -0.97
C SER A 150 11.63 -1.36 -1.76
N VAL A 151 12.79 -1.69 -2.36
CA VAL A 151 13.61 -0.72 -3.11
C VAL A 151 12.86 -0.11 -4.30
N GLY A 152 11.87 -0.82 -4.85
CA GLY A 152 11.05 -0.36 -5.97
C GLY A 152 9.73 0.29 -5.60
N ALA A 153 9.37 0.32 -4.31
CA ALA A 153 8.10 0.89 -3.87
C ALA A 153 8.11 2.43 -3.98
N ASP A 154 7.05 2.99 -4.56
CA ASP A 154 6.84 4.45 -4.58
C ASP A 154 6.30 4.93 -3.22
N LEU A 155 6.66 6.16 -2.84
CA LEU A 155 6.17 6.83 -1.64
C LEU A 155 5.38 8.07 -2.05
N VAL A 156 4.11 8.11 -1.66
CA VAL A 156 3.23 9.26 -1.88
C VAL A 156 2.80 9.83 -0.54
N ILE A 157 3.17 11.08 -0.27
CA ILE A 157 2.74 11.82 0.91
C ILE A 157 1.42 12.52 0.60
N LEU A 158 0.38 12.15 1.36
CA LEU A 158 -0.95 12.73 1.26
C LEU A 158 -1.21 13.64 2.45
N GLU A 159 -1.38 14.94 2.20
CA GLU A 159 -1.89 15.85 3.23
C GLU A 159 -3.41 15.67 3.36
N ASN A 160 -3.85 15.16 4.51
CA ASN A 160 -5.23 15.20 4.94
C ASN A 160 -5.40 16.42 5.87
N ALA A 161 -5.79 17.56 5.30
CA ALA A 161 -5.95 18.81 6.04
C ALA A 161 -7.23 18.81 6.87
N SER A 162 -7.28 17.95 7.89
CA SER A 162 -8.47 17.69 8.71
C SER A 162 -8.88 18.90 9.56
N MET A 163 -7.96 19.84 9.81
CA MET A 163 -8.22 21.05 10.59
C MET A 163 -8.16 22.31 9.73
N LYS A 164 -9.15 23.20 9.89
CA LYS A 164 -9.16 24.50 9.20
C LYS A 164 -8.04 25.44 9.70
N SER A 165 -7.62 25.30 10.96
CA SER A 165 -6.64 26.15 11.64
C SER A 165 -5.32 25.42 11.95
N GLY A 166 -5.03 24.33 11.25
CA GLY A 166 -3.74 23.64 11.35
C GLY A 166 -2.60 24.41 10.67
N LEU A 167 -1.45 23.75 10.55
CA LEU A 167 -0.32 24.28 9.78
C LEU A 167 -0.75 24.55 8.33
N SER A 168 -0.28 25.66 7.77
CA SER A 168 -0.42 25.88 6.32
C SER A 168 0.37 24.81 5.58
N GLN A 169 -0.15 24.33 4.45
CA GLN A 169 0.52 23.35 3.59
C GLN A 169 2.00 23.69 3.32
N ARG A 170 2.32 24.96 3.07
CA ARG A 170 3.71 25.40 2.87
C ARG A 170 4.63 25.09 4.06
N ILE A 171 4.18 25.40 5.28
CA ILE A 171 4.95 25.15 6.51
C ILE A 171 5.00 23.64 6.78
N LEU A 172 3.87 22.95 6.64
CA LEU A 172 3.77 21.51 6.85
C LEU A 172 4.76 20.77 5.94
N ARG A 173 4.72 21.04 4.63
CA ARG A 173 5.63 20.43 3.65
C ARG A 173 7.08 20.75 3.94
N HIS A 174 7.39 22.02 4.25
CA HIS A 174 8.76 22.43 4.53
C HIS A 174 9.34 21.70 5.74
N GLU A 175 8.65 21.74 6.88
CA GLU A 175 9.15 21.13 8.12
C GLU A 175 9.17 19.60 8.03
N PHE A 176 8.12 18.98 7.46
CA PHE A 176 8.06 17.53 7.31
C PHE A 176 9.15 17.03 6.36
N SER A 177 9.28 17.62 5.16
CA SER A 177 10.29 17.18 4.19
C SER A 177 11.71 17.38 4.72
N ARG A 178 11.95 18.44 5.50
CA ARG A 178 13.24 18.65 6.17
C ARG A 178 13.52 17.55 7.21
N ALA A 179 12.51 17.15 7.98
CA ALA A 179 12.67 16.14 9.03
C ALA A 179 12.97 14.75 8.48
N VAL A 180 12.38 14.37 7.35
CA VAL A 180 12.47 13.01 6.77
C VAL A 180 13.21 12.93 5.44
N GLN A 181 13.84 14.03 5.00
CA GLN A 181 14.59 14.12 3.73
C GLN A 181 13.76 13.62 2.53
N LEU A 182 12.62 14.28 2.31
CA LEU A 182 11.72 13.99 1.18
C LEU A 182 11.94 14.95 0.03
N ASP A 183 11.73 14.43 -1.17
CA ASP A 183 11.67 15.21 -2.40
C ASP A 183 10.26 15.76 -2.64
N ASP A 184 10.16 16.91 -3.31
CA ASP A 184 8.87 17.54 -3.62
C ASP A 184 7.97 16.65 -4.50
N GLU A 185 8.55 15.75 -5.30
CA GLU A 185 7.84 14.81 -6.18
C GLU A 185 7.08 13.70 -5.43
N GLN A 186 7.46 13.46 -4.17
CA GLN A 186 6.80 12.49 -3.30
C GLN A 186 5.49 13.06 -2.72
N TRP A 187 5.29 14.37 -2.77
CA TRP A 187 4.06 14.99 -2.30
C TRP A 187 2.96 14.93 -3.34
N LEU A 188 1.75 14.58 -2.91
CA LEU A 188 0.57 14.85 -3.73
C LEU A 188 0.38 16.36 -3.87
N SER A 189 0.17 16.85 -5.10
CA SER A 189 0.18 18.29 -5.36
C SER A 189 -0.94 19.05 -4.62
N GLU A 190 -2.12 18.44 -4.46
CA GLU A 190 -3.25 18.97 -3.71
C GLU A 190 -3.48 18.19 -2.41
N ALA A 191 -3.80 18.91 -1.34
CA ALA A 191 -4.26 18.29 -0.10
C ALA A 191 -5.72 17.83 -0.22
N VAL A 192 -6.13 16.84 0.58
CA VAL A 192 -7.55 16.55 0.83
C VAL A 192 -8.05 17.57 1.85
N PRO A 193 -8.88 18.54 1.48
CA PRO A 193 -9.28 19.60 2.40
C PRO A 193 -10.35 19.10 3.37
N PHE A 194 -10.35 19.63 4.61
CA PHE A 194 -11.46 19.44 5.54
C PHE A 194 -12.79 19.83 4.89
N CYS A 195 -13.73 18.89 4.87
CA CYS A 195 -15.06 19.09 4.32
C CYS A 195 -16.12 18.55 5.29
N PRO A 196 -16.89 19.42 5.98
CA PRO A 196 -17.93 18.99 6.92
C PRO A 196 -19.00 18.07 6.31
N ARG A 197 -19.23 18.19 4.99
CA ARG A 197 -20.16 17.31 4.27
C ARG A 197 -19.53 15.95 4.02
N ALA A 198 -18.29 15.91 3.54
CA ALA A 198 -17.55 14.66 3.34
C ALA A 198 -17.41 13.90 4.66
N ALA A 199 -17.17 14.57 5.78
CA ALA A 199 -17.05 13.94 7.10
C ALA A 199 -18.28 13.15 7.57
N ARG A 200 -19.44 13.29 6.89
CA ARG A 200 -20.66 12.52 7.15
C ARG A 200 -20.77 11.23 6.33
N TRP A 201 -19.74 10.91 5.54
CA TRP A 201 -19.70 9.69 4.74
C TRP A 201 -19.79 8.39 5.56
N PRO A 202 -19.20 8.28 6.78
CA PRO A 202 -19.18 7.01 7.51
C PRO A 202 -20.60 6.48 7.74
N GLY A 203 -20.88 5.27 7.27
CA GLY A 203 -22.19 4.62 7.45
C GLY A 203 -23.34 5.30 6.69
N SER A 204 -23.07 6.23 5.79
CA SER A 204 -24.12 6.89 4.99
C SER A 204 -24.50 6.11 3.72
N GLY A 205 -23.71 5.11 3.34
CA GLY A 205 -23.76 4.46 2.03
C GLY A 205 -23.14 5.30 0.89
N ALA A 206 -22.80 6.57 1.15
CA ALA A 206 -22.06 7.43 0.24
C ALA A 206 -20.58 7.52 0.62
N THR A 207 -19.77 8.13 -0.24
CA THR A 207 -18.33 8.31 -0.04
C THR A 207 -17.97 9.76 0.25
N MET A 208 -16.72 9.99 0.67
CA MET A 208 -16.14 11.32 0.73
C MET A 208 -16.15 12.06 -0.61
N VAL A 209 -15.99 11.35 -1.73
CA VAL A 209 -15.97 11.94 -3.07
C VAL A 209 -17.36 12.44 -3.46
N THR A 210 -18.38 11.62 -3.22
CA THR A 210 -19.78 11.96 -3.53
C THR A 210 -20.32 13.07 -2.63
N LEU A 211 -20.01 13.05 -1.34
CA LEU A 211 -20.49 14.07 -0.39
C LEU A 211 -19.63 15.33 -0.35
N GLY A 212 -18.39 15.22 -0.81
CA GLY A 212 -17.38 16.27 -0.74
C GLY A 212 -17.63 17.44 -1.68
N ARG A 213 -16.83 18.49 -1.49
CA ARG A 213 -16.74 19.60 -2.46
C ARG A 213 -15.86 19.19 -3.65
N PRO A 214 -15.91 19.89 -4.78
CA PRO A 214 -15.08 19.57 -5.95
C PRO A 214 -13.58 19.44 -5.66
N GLN A 215 -13.06 20.19 -4.68
CA GLN A 215 -11.66 20.11 -4.25
C GLN A 215 -11.29 18.75 -3.64
N VAL A 216 -12.20 18.11 -2.89
CA VAL A 216 -12.00 16.76 -2.35
C VAL A 216 -11.90 15.77 -3.51
N SER A 217 -12.85 15.85 -4.45
CA SER A 217 -12.85 15.01 -5.65
C SER A 217 -11.57 15.18 -6.48
N LYS A 218 -11.12 16.43 -6.67
CA LYS A 218 -9.87 16.78 -7.39
C LYS A 218 -8.63 16.18 -6.70
N ALA A 219 -8.54 16.24 -5.38
CA ALA A 219 -7.42 15.65 -4.65
C ALA A 219 -7.37 14.12 -4.86
N PHE A 220 -8.52 13.44 -4.82
CA PHE A 220 -8.58 12.00 -5.13
C PHE A 220 -8.30 11.68 -6.61
N ASP A 221 -8.71 12.55 -7.56
CA ASP A 221 -8.35 12.39 -8.97
C ASP A 221 -6.84 12.45 -9.18
N GLN A 222 -6.17 13.40 -8.52
CA GLN A 222 -4.70 13.49 -8.57
C GLN A 222 -4.02 12.30 -7.91
N LEU A 223 -4.58 11.80 -6.80
CA LEU A 223 -4.05 10.60 -6.18
C LEU A 223 -4.10 9.42 -7.17
N VAL A 224 -5.27 9.19 -7.78
CA VAL A 224 -5.47 8.12 -8.77
C VAL A 224 -4.52 8.27 -9.97
N GLU A 225 -4.28 9.50 -10.44
CA GLU A 225 -3.29 9.79 -11.47
C GLU A 225 -1.86 9.47 -11.01
N ARG A 226 -1.48 9.89 -9.79
CA ARG A 226 -0.14 9.62 -9.22
C ARG A 226 0.11 8.14 -9.03
N LEU A 227 -0.93 7.38 -8.71
CA LEU A 227 -0.91 5.91 -8.59
C LEU A 227 -0.81 5.20 -9.97
N GLY A 228 -0.77 5.94 -11.08
CA GLY A 228 -0.59 5.40 -12.43
C GLY A 228 -1.88 5.02 -13.15
N PHE A 229 -3.04 5.20 -12.52
CA PHE A 229 -4.33 4.93 -13.14
C PHE A 229 -4.83 6.13 -13.94
N GLN A 230 -4.20 6.40 -15.08
CA GLN A 230 -4.70 7.43 -16.00
C GLN A 230 -6.07 7.02 -16.56
N SER A 231 -6.98 7.97 -16.69
CA SER A 231 -8.27 7.71 -17.33
C SER A 231 -8.03 7.25 -18.77
N GLN A 232 -8.74 6.21 -19.23
CA GLN A 232 -8.69 5.76 -20.63
C GLN A 232 -8.95 6.92 -21.61
N ARG A 233 -9.73 7.93 -21.20
CA ARG A 233 -9.96 9.17 -21.95
C ARG A 233 -8.68 9.99 -22.13
N GLU A 234 -7.84 10.15 -21.11
CA GLU A 234 -6.57 10.88 -21.21
C GLU A 234 -5.53 10.11 -22.00
N ARG A 235 -5.45 8.79 -21.84
CA ARG A 235 -4.59 7.94 -22.68
C ARG A 235 -5.00 8.09 -24.15
N ASN A 236 -6.31 8.01 -24.44
CA ASN A 236 -6.86 8.22 -25.78
C ASN A 236 -6.70 9.65 -26.30
N ALA A 237 -6.80 10.67 -25.44
CA ALA A 237 -6.59 12.07 -25.80
C ALA A 237 -5.12 12.35 -26.11
N LYS A 238 -4.18 11.83 -25.30
CA LYS A 238 -2.73 11.89 -25.56
C LYS A 238 -2.40 11.17 -26.86
N ILE A 239 -2.94 9.97 -27.10
CA ILE A 239 -2.75 9.24 -28.37
C ILE A 239 -3.29 10.07 -29.56
N LYS A 240 -4.49 10.67 -29.44
CA LYS A 240 -5.05 11.54 -30.50
C LYS A 240 -4.21 12.80 -30.72
N LEU A 241 -3.66 13.38 -29.66
CA LEU A 241 -2.78 14.56 -29.72
C LEU A 241 -1.44 14.21 -30.37
N PHE A 242 -0.82 13.09 -29.98
CA PHE A 242 0.41 12.57 -30.59
C PHE A 242 0.21 12.20 -32.07
N LYS A 243 -0.93 11.58 -32.44
CA LYS A 243 -1.30 11.32 -33.85
C LYS A 243 -1.51 12.60 -34.66
N ARG A 244 -1.94 13.70 -34.03
CA ARG A 244 -2.06 15.02 -34.69
C ARG A 244 -0.73 15.72 -34.87
N ILE A 245 0.20 15.59 -33.90
CA ILE A 245 1.52 16.21 -33.96
C ILE A 245 2.46 15.43 -34.90
N LYS A 246 2.36 14.09 -34.94
CA LYS A 246 3.11 13.21 -35.85
C LYS A 246 2.43 13.04 -37.22
N LYS A 247 1.76 14.06 -37.75
CA LYS A 247 1.32 14.05 -39.15
C LYS A 247 2.29 14.88 -40.01
N PRO A 248 3.52 14.41 -40.30
CA PRO A 248 4.24 14.93 -41.46
C PRO A 248 3.53 14.45 -42.72
N ALA A 249 3.53 15.30 -43.74
CA ALA A 249 3.22 14.86 -45.09
C ALA A 249 4.23 13.79 -45.53
N ILE A 250 3.76 12.82 -46.33
CA ILE A 250 4.52 11.93 -47.24
C ILE A 250 4.60 10.43 -46.84
N GLU A 251 3.91 9.67 -47.71
CA GLU A 251 4.15 8.35 -48.33
C GLU A 251 4.42 7.07 -47.52
N HIS A 252 3.51 6.11 -47.78
CA HIS A 252 3.66 4.66 -47.84
C HIS A 252 5.00 4.06 -47.39
N HIS A 253 5.04 3.65 -46.13
CA HIS A 253 5.87 2.52 -45.74
C HIS A 253 5.07 1.60 -44.81
N ASP A 254 4.73 0.42 -45.34
CA ASP A 254 4.10 -0.68 -44.58
C ASP A 254 5.08 -1.20 -43.53
N GLY A 255 4.90 -0.76 -42.29
CA GLY A 255 5.58 -1.29 -41.11
C GLY A 255 4.54 -1.67 -40.07
N ARG A 256 4.37 -2.98 -39.85
CA ARG A 256 3.55 -3.52 -38.76
C ARG A 256 4.08 -2.97 -37.42
N THR A 257 3.29 -2.14 -36.76
CA THR A 257 3.53 -1.74 -35.38
C THR A 257 3.05 -2.87 -34.47
N GLU A 258 3.99 -3.48 -33.74
CA GLU A 258 3.68 -4.35 -32.60
C GLU A 258 2.91 -3.53 -31.58
N GLU A 259 1.68 -3.96 -31.28
CA GLU A 259 0.90 -3.43 -30.16
C GLU A 259 1.55 -3.95 -28.88
N ASP A 260 2.30 -3.05 -28.23
CA ASP A 260 2.84 -3.23 -26.89
C ASP A 260 1.64 -3.37 -25.93
N ASN A 261 1.25 -4.63 -25.67
CA ASN A 261 0.30 -5.00 -24.63
C ASN A 261 0.97 -4.72 -23.28
N GLY A 262 0.97 -3.44 -22.91
CA GLY A 262 1.46 -2.96 -21.63
C GLY A 262 0.77 -3.76 -20.54
N ASN A 263 1.54 -4.67 -19.95
CA ASN A 263 1.14 -5.51 -18.84
C ASN A 263 0.69 -4.56 -17.73
N ASN A 264 -0.63 -4.41 -17.55
CA ASN A 264 -1.19 -3.68 -16.43
C ASN A 264 -0.83 -4.51 -15.21
N LYS A 265 0.33 -4.23 -14.59
CA LYS A 265 0.65 -4.79 -13.29
C LYS A 265 -0.47 -4.39 -12.34
N ASN A 266 -0.99 -5.37 -11.62
CA ASN A 266 -1.86 -5.14 -10.49
C ASN A 266 -0.99 -4.50 -9.39
N VAL A 267 -1.59 -3.60 -8.61
CA VAL A 267 -0.82 -2.72 -7.74
C VAL A 267 -1.38 -2.79 -6.32
N ILE A 268 -0.51 -3.09 -5.36
CA ILE A 268 -0.81 -3.09 -3.93
C ILE A 268 -0.49 -1.71 -3.35
N TYR A 269 -1.54 -1.04 -2.87
CA TYR A 269 -1.46 0.27 -2.22
C TYR A 269 -1.61 0.12 -0.71
N LEU A 270 -0.60 0.56 0.04
CA LEU A 270 -0.68 0.63 1.48
C LEU A 270 -1.06 2.05 1.92
N ILE A 271 -2.18 2.21 2.62
CA ILE A 271 -2.56 3.48 3.23
C ILE A 271 -2.19 3.43 4.71
N ASP A 272 -1.16 4.18 5.08
CA ASP A 272 -0.76 4.33 6.47
C ASP A 272 -1.15 5.71 7.01
N GLN A 273 -1.78 5.72 8.19
CA GLN A 273 -2.21 6.93 8.88
C GLN A 273 -1.54 6.98 10.25
N ASN A 274 -0.92 8.11 10.58
CA ASN A 274 -0.48 8.33 11.95
C ASN A 274 -1.69 8.63 12.84
N ARG A 275 -2.14 7.66 13.64
CA ARG A 275 -3.23 7.83 14.62
C ARG A 275 -2.81 8.52 15.93
N GLY A 276 -1.54 8.94 16.07
CA GLY A 276 -1.02 9.49 17.31
C GLY A 276 -0.77 8.36 18.31
N SER A 277 0.50 8.12 18.64
CA SER A 277 0.90 7.00 19.49
C SER A 277 0.46 7.19 20.95
N GLN A 278 -0.38 6.30 21.48
CA GLN A 278 -0.29 5.88 22.89
C GLN A 278 0.65 4.67 23.06
N ASP A 279 1.02 3.96 21.99
CA ASP A 279 1.79 2.71 22.05
C ASP A 279 3.30 2.87 21.72
N SER A 280 3.98 3.81 22.37
CA SER A 280 5.42 4.03 22.13
C SER A 280 6.34 3.07 22.92
N GLN A 281 6.00 1.79 23.03
CA GLN A 281 6.90 0.74 23.55
C GLN A 281 6.76 -0.56 22.75
N GLU A 282 7.03 -0.54 21.44
CA GLU A 282 7.42 -1.78 20.77
C GLU A 282 8.87 -2.12 21.15
N PRO A 283 9.16 -3.34 21.64
CA PRO A 283 10.54 -3.77 21.87
C PRO A 283 11.29 -3.83 20.54
N ALA A 284 12.49 -3.27 20.50
CA ALA A 284 13.38 -3.42 19.36
C ALA A 284 13.67 -4.92 19.17
N LEU A 285 13.27 -5.49 18.03
CA LEU A 285 13.66 -6.85 17.67
C LEU A 285 15.17 -6.90 17.42
N SER A 286 15.76 -8.03 17.81
CA SER A 286 17.19 -8.25 17.62
C SER A 286 17.52 -8.43 16.14
N ALA A 287 18.80 -8.25 15.77
CA ALA A 287 19.28 -8.55 14.42
C ALA A 287 19.09 -10.04 14.07
N ASP A 288 19.07 -10.92 15.08
CA ASP A 288 18.89 -12.36 14.93
C ASP A 288 17.46 -12.68 14.46
N ASP A 289 16.44 -12.03 15.04
CA ASP A 289 15.03 -12.20 14.64
C ASP A 289 14.77 -11.81 13.18
N LEU A 290 15.51 -10.81 12.67
CA LEU A 290 15.40 -10.37 11.28
C LEU A 290 16.10 -11.34 10.31
N SER A 291 17.18 -11.98 10.75
CA SER A 291 17.93 -12.95 9.94
C SER A 291 17.14 -14.25 9.75
N GLU A 292 16.39 -14.68 10.78
CA GLU A 292 15.58 -15.90 10.76
C GLU A 292 14.38 -15.75 9.81
N VAL A 293 13.69 -14.59 9.85
CA VAL A 293 12.57 -14.30 8.94
C VAL A 293 13.05 -14.24 7.47
N VAL A 294 14.23 -13.68 7.20
CA VAL A 294 14.78 -13.62 5.84
C VAL A 294 15.22 -15.01 5.36
N GLN A 295 15.86 -15.81 6.21
CA GLN A 295 16.25 -17.19 5.87
C GLN A 295 15.03 -18.08 5.60
N GLU A 296 13.97 -17.98 6.41
CA GLU A 296 12.75 -18.76 6.19
C GLU A 296 12.01 -18.36 4.90
N VAL A 297 11.99 -17.06 4.55
CA VAL A 297 11.39 -16.61 3.28
C VAL A 297 12.18 -17.16 2.09
N VAL A 298 13.51 -17.08 2.12
CA VAL A 298 14.38 -17.63 1.06
C VAL A 298 14.21 -19.16 0.94
N LEU A 299 14.08 -19.88 2.05
CA LEU A 299 13.84 -21.32 2.05
C LEU A 299 12.45 -21.70 1.52
N SER A 300 11.43 -20.87 1.77
CA SER A 300 10.09 -21.07 1.22
C SER A 300 10.03 -20.83 -0.30
N GLU A 301 10.79 -19.86 -0.81
CA GLU A 301 10.95 -19.66 -2.26
C GLU A 301 11.75 -20.79 -2.93
N GLN A 302 12.75 -21.36 -2.25
CA GLN A 302 13.50 -22.51 -2.78
C GLN A 302 12.67 -23.80 -2.81
N GLN A 303 11.77 -24.03 -1.86
CA GLN A 303 10.86 -25.19 -1.91
C GLN A 303 9.83 -25.11 -3.05
N LEU A 304 9.56 -23.91 -3.56
CA LEU A 304 8.72 -23.70 -4.74
C LEU A 304 9.51 -23.73 -6.06
N ASN A 305 10.84 -23.78 -6.03
CA ASN A 305 11.69 -23.64 -7.21
C ASN A 305 12.81 -24.69 -7.33
N THR A 306 12.59 -25.91 -6.84
CA THR A 306 13.49 -27.04 -7.16
C THR A 306 13.20 -27.58 -8.56
N ASN A 307 13.64 -26.86 -9.58
CA ASN A 307 14.11 -27.41 -10.86
C ASN A 307 15.08 -26.40 -11.46
N ASP A 308 16.35 -26.80 -11.51
CA ASP A 308 17.48 -26.09 -12.12
C ASP A 308 17.93 -24.78 -11.45
N PHE A 309 18.89 -24.85 -10.53
CA PHE A 309 20.10 -24.02 -10.48
C PHE A 309 20.94 -24.42 -9.25
N SER A 310 22.10 -25.08 -9.44
CA SER A 310 23.10 -25.22 -8.38
C SER A 310 24.05 -24.03 -8.42
N MET A 311 23.96 -23.14 -7.44
CA MET A 311 24.98 -22.13 -7.18
C MET A 311 25.75 -22.52 -5.91
N ASP A 312 27.06 -22.32 -5.92
CA ASP A 312 27.96 -22.76 -4.85
C ASP A 312 27.73 -21.89 -3.60
N LEU A 313 27.25 -22.52 -2.53
CA LEU A 313 26.84 -21.87 -1.27
C LEU A 313 27.97 -21.08 -0.60
N ASP A 314 29.21 -21.49 -0.82
CA ASP A 314 30.38 -20.86 -0.21
C ASP A 314 30.68 -19.47 -0.80
N GLU A 315 30.28 -19.22 -2.06
CA GLU A 315 30.51 -17.93 -2.73
C GLU A 315 29.55 -16.85 -2.21
N VAL A 316 28.26 -17.18 -2.09
CA VAL A 316 27.23 -16.25 -1.59
C VAL A 316 27.43 -15.88 -0.13
N VAL A 317 27.80 -16.85 0.72
CA VAL A 317 28.08 -16.59 2.14
C VAL A 317 29.31 -15.69 2.29
N SER A 318 30.31 -15.84 1.42
CA SER A 318 31.51 -15.00 1.45
C SER A 318 31.23 -13.54 1.06
N GLU A 319 30.32 -13.31 0.11
CA GLU A 319 29.97 -11.98 -0.39
C GLU A 319 29.14 -11.20 0.64
N VAL A 320 28.16 -11.85 1.27
CA VAL A 320 27.31 -11.25 2.32
C VAL A 320 28.11 -10.94 3.59
N ALA A 321 29.06 -11.80 3.97
CA ALA A 321 29.95 -11.55 5.11
C ALA A 321 30.90 -10.37 4.85
N PHE A 322 31.38 -10.22 3.62
CA PHE A 322 32.23 -9.10 3.23
C PHE A 322 31.49 -7.75 3.24
N GLU A 323 30.26 -7.70 2.72
CA GLU A 323 29.47 -6.46 2.73
C GLU A 323 29.07 -6.02 4.15
N SER A 324 28.78 -6.98 5.03
CA SER A 324 28.44 -6.72 6.43
C SER A 324 29.62 -6.12 7.21
N ASP A 325 30.84 -6.62 6.99
CA ASP A 325 32.05 -6.09 7.62
C ASP A 325 32.45 -4.70 7.07
N GLN A 326 32.20 -4.44 5.78
CA GLN A 326 32.38 -3.10 5.20
C GLN A 326 31.41 -2.07 5.81
N ARG A 327 30.13 -2.42 5.97
CA ARG A 327 29.13 -1.53 6.61
C ARG A 327 29.46 -1.24 8.07
N ALA A 328 29.92 -2.25 8.82
CA ALA A 328 30.33 -2.07 10.21
C ALA A 328 31.53 -1.11 10.36
N LYS A 329 32.48 -1.15 9.40
CA LYS A 329 33.63 -0.24 9.37
C LYS A 329 33.25 1.19 8.98
N THR A 330 32.30 1.39 8.06
CA THR A 330 31.80 2.72 7.70
C THR A 330 31.08 3.40 8.87
N VAL A 331 30.30 2.66 9.64
CA VAL A 331 29.59 3.21 10.82
C VAL A 331 30.56 3.59 11.95
N ARG A 332 31.63 2.81 12.16
CA ARG A 332 32.66 3.15 13.17
C ARG A 332 33.56 4.33 12.77
N GLY A 333 33.80 4.52 11.47
CA GLY A 333 34.57 5.67 10.97
C GLY A 333 33.83 7.01 11.03
N SER A 334 32.50 7.00 11.13
CA SER A 334 31.67 8.21 11.20
C SER A 334 31.39 8.70 12.63
N LEU A 335 31.87 7.97 13.65
CA LEU A 335 31.66 8.25 15.08
C LEU A 335 32.94 8.56 15.86
N ALA A 336 34.06 8.77 15.16
CA ALA A 336 35.36 9.21 15.71
C ALA A 336 35.77 10.56 15.12
#